data_AF-A0A960PWB8-F1
#
_entry.id   AF-A0A960PWB8-F1
#
_cell.length_a   1.000
_cell.length_b   1.000
_cell.length_c   1.000
_cell.angle_alpha   90.00
_cell.angle_beta   90.00
_cell.angle_gamma   90.00
#
_symmetry.space_group_name_H-M   'P 1'
#
loop_
_entity.id
_entity.type
_entity.pdbx_description
1 polymer ?
#
loop_
_entity_poly.entity_id
_entity_poly.type
_entity_poly.pdbx_seq_one_letter_code
_entity_poly.pdbx_strand_id
1 'polypeptide(L)' 'EPFVGLDLPGKEVLLELLTEVHADGAATLVATHDPAYVDRVDRSLALRDGEVIFDGQASVEQVLHLVGG' A
#
# COMPACT_ATOMS: atom_id res chain seq x y z
N GLU A 1 -5.44 7.85 -3.18
CA GLU A 1 -5.39 7.29 -1.82
C GLU A 1 -6.79 7.04 -1.29
N PRO A 2 -7.14 5.79 -0.92
CA PRO A 2 -8.49 5.43 -0.49
C PRO A 2 -8.72 5.51 1.03
N PHE A 3 -7.69 5.78 1.83
CA PHE A 3 -7.76 5.77 3.31
C PHE A 3 -8.08 7.13 3.94
N VAL A 4 -8.07 8.21 3.15
CA VAL A 4 -8.33 9.57 3.64
C VAL A 4 -9.77 9.68 4.13
N GLY A 5 -9.96 10.17 5.35
CA GLY A 5 -11.29 10.34 5.97
C GLY A 5 -11.81 9.11 6.72
N LEU A 6 -11.07 7.99 6.72
CA LEU A 6 -11.37 6.82 7.53
C LEU A 6 -10.61 6.87 8.87
N ASP A 7 -11.29 6.47 9.94
CA ASP A 7 -10.65 6.15 11.21
C ASP A 7 -9.95 4.78 11.13
N LEU A 8 -9.22 4.39 12.19
CA LEU A 8 -8.46 3.13 12.20
C LEU A 8 -9.35 1.90 11.89
N PRO A 9 -10.54 1.72 12.52
CA PRO A 9 -11.44 0.63 12.16
C PRO A 9 -11.89 0.67 10.69
N GLY A 10 -12.23 1.85 10.16
CA GLY A 10 -12.63 1.98 8.76
C GLY A 10 -11.51 1.60 7.79
N LYS A 11 -10.26 1.92 8.11
CA LYS A 11 -9.10 1.50 7.32
C LYS A 11 -8.89 -0.02 7.37
N GLU A 12 -9.10 -0.65 8.51
CA GLU A 12 -9.01 -2.12 8.65
C GLU A 12 -10.06 -2.83 7.80
N VAL A 13 -11.33 -2.39 7.86
CA VAL A 13 -12.41 -2.95 7.04
C VAL A 13 -12.11 -2.82 5.54
N LEU A 14 -11.59 -1.67 5.10
CA LEU A 14 -11.21 -1.50 3.71
C LEU A 14 -10.13 -2.51 3.29
N LEU A 15 -9.11 -2.75 4.12
CA LEU A 15 -8.06 -3.73 3.80
C LEU A 15 -8.59 -5.16 3.74
N GLU A 16 -9.53 -5.52 4.61
CA GLU A 16 -10.21 -6.81 4.58
C GLU A 16 -10.96 -7.00 3.27
N LEU A 17 -11.76 -6.02 2.84
CA LEU A 17 -12.48 -6.05 1.56
C LEU A 17 -11.53 -6.20 0.36
N LEU A 18 -10.40 -5.49 0.38
CA LEU A 18 -9.39 -5.59 -0.66
C LEU A 18 -8.74 -6.98 -0.72
N THR A 19 -8.59 -7.63 0.44
CA THR A 19 -8.06 -8.99 0.57
C THR A 19 -9.07 -10.01 0.04
N GLU A 20 -10.36 -9.86 0.39
CA GLU A 20 -11.45 -10.74 -0.10
C GLU A 20 -11.55 -10.70 -1.63
N VAL A 21 -11.58 -9.49 -2.20
CA VAL A 21 -11.67 -9.30 -3.65
C VAL A 21 -10.42 -9.85 -4.36
N HIS A 22 -9.24 -9.73 -3.74
CA HIS A 22 -8.04 -10.35 -4.26
C HIS A 22 -8.10 -11.88 -4.26
N ALA A 23 -8.61 -12.47 -3.17
CA ALA A 23 -8.80 -13.92 -3.05
C ALA A 23 -9.80 -14.46 -4.08
N ASP A 24 -10.77 -13.65 -4.50
CA ASP A 24 -11.71 -13.96 -5.58
C ASP A 24 -11.11 -13.82 -6.99
N GLY A 25 -9.80 -13.53 -7.10
CA GLY A 25 -9.03 -13.52 -8.34
C GLY A 25 -8.89 -12.15 -9.00
N ALA A 26 -9.33 -11.08 -8.34
CA ALA A 26 -9.12 -9.73 -8.84
C ALA A 26 -7.70 -9.22 -8.54
N ALA A 27 -7.16 -8.40 -9.44
CA ALA A 27 -5.95 -7.63 -9.16
C ALA A 27 -6.34 -6.38 -8.37
N THR A 28 -5.75 -6.22 -7.19
CA THR A 28 -5.98 -5.06 -6.31
C THR A 28 -4.77 -4.13 -6.34
N LEU A 29 -5.00 -2.82 -6.52
CA LEU A 29 -3.97 -1.78 -6.48
C LEU A 29 -4.37 -0.67 -5.51
N VAL A 30 -3.48 -0.36 -4.57
CA VAL A 30 -3.65 0.73 -3.61
C VAL A 30 -2.53 1.74 -3.76
N ALA A 31 -2.88 2.98 -4.09
CA ALA A 31 -1.95 4.11 -4.01
C ALA A 31 -2.11 4.79 -2.65
N THR A 32 -1.07 4.75 -1.81
CA THR A 32 -1.06 5.31 -0.46
C THR A 32 0.28 6.01 -0.17
N HIS A 33 0.26 7.01 0.70
CA HIS A 33 1.48 7.61 1.26
C HIS A 33 1.76 7.11 2.70
N ASP A 34 0.84 6.33 3.28
CA ASP A 34 0.96 5.77 4.62
C ASP A 34 1.75 4.43 4.58
N PRO A 35 2.95 4.36 5.18
CA PRO A 35 3.79 3.16 5.17
C PRO A 35 3.26 2.04 6.06
N ALA A 36 2.29 2.30 6.94
CA ALA A 36 1.77 1.32 7.92
C ALA A 36 1.14 0.07 7.27
N TYR A 37 0.85 0.12 5.98
CA TYR A 37 0.18 -0.95 5.24
C TYR A 37 1.12 -1.78 4.36
N VAL A 38 2.40 -1.44 4.29
CA VAL A 38 3.32 -2.10 3.36
C VAL A 38 3.56 -3.57 3.71
N ASP A 39 3.55 -3.90 5.00
CA ASP A 39 3.70 -5.29 5.46
C ASP A 39 2.47 -6.17 5.15
N ARG A 40 1.38 -5.57 4.65
CA ARG A 40 0.11 -6.27 4.32
C ARG A 40 -0.08 -6.50 2.82
N VAL A 41 0.89 -6.15 1.98
CA VAL A 41 0.79 -6.32 0.52
C VAL A 41 1.85 -7.28 -0.02
N ASP A 42 1.51 -7.99 -1.09
CA ASP A 42 2.42 -8.95 -1.73
C ASP A 42 3.58 -8.25 -2.48
N ARG A 43 3.35 -7.02 -2.92
CA ARG A 43 4.28 -6.23 -3.74
C ARG A 43 4.01 -4.73 -3.55
N SER A 44 5.08 -3.96 -3.56
CA SER A 44 5.06 -2.50 -3.48
C SER A 44 5.83 -1.90 -4.65
N LEU A 45 5.32 -0.76 -5.15
CA LEU A 45 5.98 0.07 -6.16
C LEU A 45 6.18 1.46 -5.57
N ALA A 46 7.39 2.00 -5.64
CA ALA A 46 7.62 3.40 -5.33
C ALA A 46 7.90 4.18 -6.62
N LEU A 47 7.22 5.31 -6.75
CA LEU A 47 7.31 6.21 -7.89
C LEU A 47 7.94 7.53 -7.45
N ARG A 48 8.90 8.04 -8.22
CA ARG A 48 9.51 9.37 -8.03
C ARG A 48 9.77 9.98 -9.40
N ASP A 49 9.34 11.22 -9.59
CA ASP A 49 9.51 11.98 -10.85
C ASP A 49 9.05 11.23 -12.11
N GLY A 50 7.98 10.42 -11.98
CA GLY A 50 7.43 9.62 -13.08
C GLY A 50 8.14 8.29 -13.35
N GLU A 51 9.16 7.95 -12.56
CA GLU A 51 9.92 6.71 -12.67
C GLU A 51 9.66 5.76 -11.51
N VAL A 52 9.71 4.45 -11.78
CA VAL A 52 9.68 3.42 -10.74
C VAL A 52 11.07 3.30 -10.13
N ILE A 53 11.21 3.71 -8.87
CA ILE A 53 12.48 3.65 -8.12
C ILE A 53 12.57 2.43 -7.20
N PHE A 54 11.46 1.72 -7.00
CA PHE A 54 11.39 0.49 -6.23
C PHE A 54 10.29 -0.44 -6.75
N ASP A 55 10.58 -1.74 -6.79
CA ASP A 55 9.66 -2.81 -7.16
C ASP A 55 10.02 -4.08 -6.38
N GLY A 56 9.13 -4.53 -5.49
CA GLY A 56 9.31 -5.76 -4.74
C GLY A 56 8.53 -5.77 -3.42
N GLN A 57 8.85 -6.70 -2.54
CA GLN A 57 8.38 -6.63 -1.15
C GLN A 57 9.18 -5.58 -0.40
N ALA A 58 8.49 -4.62 0.20
CA ALA A 58 9.09 -3.57 1.02
C ALA A 58 8.77 -3.79 2.50
N SER A 59 9.72 -3.43 3.36
CA SER A 59 9.46 -3.19 4.78
C SER A 59 9.08 -1.73 5.04
N VAL A 60 8.43 -1.47 6.19
CA VAL A 60 8.13 -0.10 6.64
C VAL A 60 9.38 0.80 6.61
N GLU A 61 10.52 0.29 7.06
CA GLU A 61 11.80 1.03 7.04
C GLU A 61 12.22 1.44 5.63
N GLN A 62 12.12 0.52 4.66
CA GLN A 62 12.46 0.80 3.26
C GLN A 62 11.52 1.86 2.68
N VAL A 63 10.21 1.78 2.95
CA VAL A 63 9.27 2.81 2.48
C VAL A 63 9.58 4.17 3.07
N LEU A 64 9.86 4.25 4.37
CA LEU A 64 10.21 5.51 5.03
C LEU A 64 11.46 6.15 4.41
N HIS A 65 12.46 5.34 4.04
CA HIS A 65 13.64 5.83 3.33
C HIS A 65 13.30 6.34 1.92
N LEU A 66 12.43 5.63 1.19
CA LEU A 66 12.00 6.00 -0.17
C LEU A 66 11.11 7.25 -0.21
N VAL A 67 10.39 7.56 0.87
CA VAL A 67 9.50 8.73 0.98
C VAL A 67 10.23 9.95 1.56
N GLY A 68 11.19 9.74 2.47
CA GLY A 68 11.88 10.82 3.17
C GLY A 68 13.08 11.44 2.43
N GLY A 69 13.55 10.81 1.35
CA GLY A 69 14.64 11.32 0.50
C GLY A 69 14.18 12.13 -0.70
#